data_AF-R6Z0D9-F1
#
_entry.id   AF-R6Z0D9-F1
#
_cell.length_a   1.000
_cell.length_b   1.000
_cell.length_c   1.000
_cell.angle_alpha   90.00
_cell.angle_beta   90.00
_cell.angle_gamma   90.00
#
_symmetry.space_group_name_H-M   'P 1'
#
loop_
_entity.id
_entity.type
_entity.pdbx_description
1 polymer ?
#
loop_
_entity_poly.entity_id
_entity_poly.type
_entity_poly.pdbx_seq_one_letter_code
_entity_poly.pdbx_strand_id
1 'polypeptide(L)'
;MVTVDHKKYLDGGISLPIAYQRAMDLGYKKIVLVLTRNHGYRKKPLSSLAVRAYNRYFEPLPQLKAALFEVPDRYNWMQEEIDRLEQEGRIFVIRPERPVRVSRLERDLKKLQALHQEGRETAVKLLPALRSYLEI
;
A
#
# COMPACT_ATOMS: atom_id res chain seq x y z
N MET A 1 8.96 17.15 2.21
CA MET A 1 8.98 17.11 3.68
C MET A 1 8.20 18.32 4.15
N VAL A 2 7.28 18.12 5.09
CA VAL A 2 6.42 19.19 5.62
C VAL A 2 6.72 19.35 7.11
N THR A 3 6.70 20.57 7.62
CA THR A 3 6.89 20.83 9.06
C THR A 3 5.54 20.87 9.76
N VAL A 4 5.39 20.08 10.81
CA VAL A 4 4.23 20.06 11.71
C VAL A 4 4.79 20.04 13.13
N ASP A 5 4.33 20.93 14.01
CA ASP A 5 4.79 21.02 15.41
C ASP A 5 6.32 20.97 15.57
N HIS A 6 7.02 21.79 14.77
CA HIS A 6 8.49 21.87 14.70
C HIS A 6 9.21 20.58 14.30
N LYS A 7 8.48 19.53 13.90
CA LYS A 7 9.02 18.26 13.39
C LYS A 7 8.81 18.14 11.89
N LYS A 8 9.76 17.48 11.25
CA LYS A 8 9.80 17.25 9.80
C LYS A 8 9.16 15.91 9.48
N TYR A 9 8.14 15.91 8.63
CA TYR A 9 7.38 14.73 8.22
C TYR A 9 7.52 14.43 6.73
N LEU A 10 7.47 13.14 6.41
CA LEU A 10 7.39 12.58 5.07
C LEU A 10 6.16 11.68 4.98
N ASP A 11 5.86 11.23 3.76
CA ASP A 11 4.80 10.27 3.50
C ASP A 11 5.01 8.98 4.32
N GLY A 12 3.93 8.51 4.95
CA GLY A 12 3.95 7.31 5.78
C GLY A 12 4.29 6.04 5.01
N GLY A 13 4.21 6.05 3.67
CA GLY A 13 4.58 4.92 2.83
C GLY A 13 6.04 4.49 2.95
N ILE A 14 6.90 5.35 3.48
CA ILE A 14 8.29 4.98 3.81
C ILE A 14 8.32 4.06 5.02
N SER A 15 7.55 4.31 6.08
CA SER A 15 7.60 3.53 7.32
C SER A 15 6.51 2.45 7.39
N LEU A 16 5.27 2.78 7.06
CA LEU A 16 4.10 1.92 7.16
C LEU A 16 3.22 2.07 5.90
N PRO A 17 3.55 1.36 4.80
CA PRO A 17 2.84 1.52 3.53
C PRO A 17 1.38 1.05 3.56
N ILE A 18 1.00 0.19 4.50
CA ILE A 18 -0.36 -0.34 4.62
C ILE A 18 -0.73 -0.45 6.12
N ALA A 19 -1.49 0.50 6.66
CA ALA A 19 -1.72 0.63 8.09
C ALA A 19 -2.83 -0.28 8.66
N TYR A 20 -2.95 -1.54 8.23
CA TYR A 20 -4.02 -2.45 8.70
C TYR A 20 -3.90 -2.80 10.18
N GLN A 21 -2.67 -2.96 10.70
CA GLN A 21 -2.44 -3.29 12.11
C GLN A 21 -3.01 -2.22 13.05
N ARG A 22 -2.95 -0.95 12.66
CA ARG A 22 -3.49 0.15 13.46
C ARG A 22 -4.98 -0.02 13.74
N ALA A 23 -5.76 -0.51 12.77
CA ALA A 23 -7.18 -0.78 12.98
C ALA A 23 -7.39 -1.94 13.98
N MET A 24 -6.55 -2.97 13.92
CA MET A 24 -6.59 -4.08 14.88
C MET A 24 -6.24 -3.62 16.29
N ASP A 25 -5.20 -2.81 16.45
CA ASP A 25 -4.76 -2.27 17.74
C ASP A 25 -5.82 -1.39 18.39
N LEU A 26 -6.65 -0.73 17.58
CA LEU A 26 -7.80 0.06 18.04
C LEU A 26 -9.03 -0.79 18.38
N GLY A 27 -8.97 -2.12 18.20
CA GLY A 27 -10.04 -3.05 18.54
C GLY A 27 -11.14 -3.18 17.48
N TYR A 28 -10.92 -2.72 16.25
CA TYR A 28 -11.90 -2.89 15.18
C TYR A 28 -12.00 -4.36 14.76
N LYS A 29 -13.22 -4.90 14.75
CA LYS A 29 -13.52 -6.31 14.40
C LYS A 29 -13.74 -6.53 12.91
N LYS A 30 -14.20 -5.50 12.19
CA LYS A 30 -14.45 -5.52 10.75
C LYS A 30 -13.53 -4.52 10.10
N ILE A 31 -12.56 -5.01 9.33
CA ILE A 31 -11.52 -4.21 8.69
C ILE A 31 -11.63 -4.44 7.18
N VAL A 32 -11.92 -3.37 6.45
CA VAL A 32 -11.93 -3.37 4.98
C VAL A 32 -10.64 -2.72 4.50
N LEU A 33 -9.82 -3.49 3.81
CA LEU A 33 -8.52 -3.05 3.32
C LEU A 33 -8.57 -2.83 1.81
N VAL A 34 -8.32 -1.60 1.35
CA VAL A 34 -8.26 -1.27 -0.08
C VAL A 34 -6.80 -1.15 -0.51
N LEU A 35 -6.37 -2.03 -1.42
CA LEU A 35 -5.02 -2.03 -1.99
C LEU A 35 -5.03 -1.53 -3.43
N THR A 36 -3.90 -0.95 -3.85
CA THR A 36 -3.72 -0.39 -5.20
C THR A 36 -2.91 -1.31 -6.12
N ARG A 37 -2.57 -2.52 -5.65
CA ARG A 37 -1.81 -3.53 -6.39
C ARG A 37 -2.54 -4.87 -6.32
N ASN A 38 -2.41 -5.65 -7.38
CA ASN A 38 -3.03 -6.97 -7.49
C ASN A 38 -2.42 -7.97 -6.50
N HIS A 39 -3.17 -9.03 -6.23
CA HIS A 39 -2.68 -10.18 -5.47
C HIS A 39 -1.40 -10.74 -6.11
N GLY A 40 -0.44 -11.13 -5.28
CA GLY A 40 0.87 -11.64 -5.70
C GLY A 40 1.89 -10.57 -6.12
N TYR A 41 1.54 -9.27 -6.12
CA TYR A 41 2.53 -8.23 -6.37
C TYR A 41 3.63 -8.24 -5.29
N ARG A 42 4.88 -8.06 -5.72
CA ARG A 42 6.05 -7.90 -4.85
C ARG A 42 6.87 -6.68 -5.28
N LYS A 43 7.33 -5.89 -4.32
CA LYS A 43 8.28 -4.81 -4.57
C LYS A 43 9.63 -5.43 -4.91
N LYS A 44 10.22 -4.95 -6.00
CA LYS A 44 11.59 -5.27 -6.37
C LYS A 44 12.57 -4.58 -5.42
N PRO A 45 13.79 -5.15 -5.26
CA PRO A 45 14.88 -4.46 -4.59
C PRO A 45 15.13 -3.06 -5.16
N LEU A 46 15.70 -2.18 -4.33
CA LEU A 46 16.07 -0.84 -4.78
C LEU A 46 17.04 -0.90 -5.95
N SER A 47 16.85 -0.02 -6.93
CA SER A 47 17.79 0.10 -8.05
C SER A 47 19.10 0.72 -7.57
N SER A 48 20.21 0.43 -8.28
CA SER A 48 21.52 1.02 -7.98
C SER A 48 21.49 2.56 -8.00
N LEU A 49 20.66 3.15 -8.87
CA LEU A 49 20.43 4.59 -8.91
C LEU A 49 19.73 5.10 -7.64
N ALA A 50 18.70 4.40 -7.16
CA ALA A 50 18.00 4.76 -5.93
C ALA A 50 18.94 4.66 -4.71
N VAL A 51 19.72 3.58 -4.61
CA VAL A 51 20.74 3.39 -3.56
C VAL A 51 21.74 4.55 -3.54
N ARG A 52 22.32 4.91 -4.70
CA ARG A 52 23.24 6.06 -4.81
C ARG A 52 22.58 7.37 -4.40
N ALA A 53 21.34 7.61 -4.82
CA ALA A 53 20.60 8.82 -4.46
C ALA A 53 20.35 8.88 -2.95
N TYR A 54 19.89 7.80 -2.33
CA TYR A 54 19.64 7.77 -0.89
C TYR A 54 20.91 7.99 -0.07
N ASN A 55 22.02 7.36 -0.46
CA ASN A 55 23.32 7.56 0.18
C ASN A 55 23.84 8.99 0.06
N ARG A 56 23.50 9.72 -1.01
CA ARG A 56 23.94 11.11 -1.21
C ARG A 56 23.05 12.13 -0.51
N TYR A 57 21.74 12.01 -0.67
CA TYR A 57 20.80 13.04 -0.23
C TYR A 57 20.34 12.87 1.22
N PHE A 58 20.34 11.64 1.75
CA PHE A 58 19.88 11.34 3.10
C PHE A 58 21.01 10.89 4.02
N GLU A 59 22.26 11.22 3.68
CA GLU A 59 23.43 10.98 4.53
C GLU A 59 23.26 11.56 5.94
N PRO A 60 22.77 12.82 6.12
CA PRO A 60 22.56 13.39 7.45
C PRO A 60 21.39 12.78 8.24
N LEU A 61 20.60 11.89 7.62
CA LEU A 61 19.37 11.32 8.18
C LEU A 61 19.47 9.78 8.19
N PRO A 62 20.32 9.18 9.03
CA PRO A 62 20.63 7.74 8.99
C PRO A 62 19.40 6.86 9.23
N GLN A 63 18.48 7.28 10.10
CA GLN A 63 17.24 6.54 10.38
C GLN A 63 16.28 6.56 9.19
N LEU A 64 16.13 7.71 8.52
CA LEU A 64 15.33 7.81 7.30
C LEU A 64 15.93 6.95 6.19
N LYS A 65 17.27 6.98 6.06
CA LYS A 65 17.98 6.13 5.11
C LYS A 65 17.69 4.66 5.38
N ALA A 66 17.89 4.16 6.61
CA ALA A 66 17.58 2.78 6.96
C ALA A 66 16.12 2.41 6.60
N ALA A 67 15.16 3.26 6.98
CA ALA A 67 13.75 3.03 6.66
C ALA A 67 13.48 2.94 5.15
N LEU A 68 14.15 3.75 4.32
CA LEU A 68 14.04 3.72 2.85
C LEU A 68 14.58 2.42 2.25
N PHE A 69 15.67 1.88 2.78
CA PHE A 69 16.27 0.62 2.31
C PHE A 69 15.39 -0.58 2.61
N GLU A 70 14.68 -0.57 3.73
CA GLU A 70 13.80 -1.66 4.16
C GLU A 70 12.43 -1.69 3.45
N VAL A 71 12.05 -0.64 2.73
CA VAL A 71 10.70 -0.53 2.13
C VAL A 71 10.30 -1.76 1.29
N PRO A 72 11.15 -2.31 0.39
CA PRO A 72 10.77 -3.48 -0.39
C PRO A 72 10.45 -4.70 0.48
N ASP A 73 11.32 -5.01 1.44
CA ASP A 73 11.21 -6.19 2.29
C ASP A 73 10.01 -6.07 3.23
N ARG A 74 9.87 -4.92 3.89
CA ARG A 74 8.71 -4.62 4.73
C ARG A 74 7.40 -4.73 3.97
N TYR A 75 7.32 -4.15 2.77
CA TYR A 75 6.11 -4.26 1.95
C TYR A 75 5.79 -5.70 1.59
N ASN A 76 6.79 -6.49 1.19
CA ASN A 76 6.61 -7.88 0.77
C ASN A 76 6.13 -8.76 1.93
N TRP A 77 6.75 -8.62 3.10
CA TRP A 77 6.30 -9.27 4.34
C TRP A 77 4.86 -8.87 4.71
N MET A 78 4.51 -7.58 4.60
CA MET A 78 3.14 -7.13 4.84
C MET A 78 2.13 -7.75 3.87
N GLN A 79 2.51 -8.00 2.61
CA GLN A 79 1.61 -8.70 1.67
C GLN A 79 1.33 -10.12 2.11
N GLU A 80 2.34 -10.85 2.61
CA GLU A 80 2.17 -12.21 3.12
C GLU A 80 1.25 -12.25 4.34
N GLU A 81 1.42 -11.29 5.26
CA GLU A 81 0.54 -11.17 6.40
C GLU A 81 -0.90 -10.81 6.00
N ILE A 82 -1.08 -9.89 5.05
CA ILE A 82 -2.41 -9.54 4.52
C ILE A 82 -3.09 -10.77 3.89
N ASP A 83 -2.37 -11.55 3.10
CA ASP A 83 -2.92 -12.75 2.46
C ASP A 83 -3.34 -13.78 3.52
N ARG A 84 -2.55 -13.96 4.60
CA ARG A 84 -2.95 -14.80 5.75
C ARG A 84 -4.20 -14.27 6.45
N LEU A 85 -4.24 -12.97 6.77
CA LEU A 85 -5.37 -12.35 7.48
C LEU A 85 -6.67 -12.38 6.67
N GLU A 86 -6.58 -12.27 5.35
CA GLU A 86 -7.71 -12.41 4.44
C GLU A 86 -8.23 -13.86 4.44
N GLN A 87 -7.34 -14.85 4.36
CA GLN A 87 -7.69 -16.28 4.43
C GLN A 87 -8.35 -16.64 5.77
N GLU A 88 -7.89 -16.05 6.87
CA GLU A 88 -8.49 -16.18 8.20
C GLU A 88 -9.85 -15.45 8.33
N GLY A 89 -10.27 -14.69 7.32
CA GLY A 89 -11.51 -13.89 7.36
C GLY A 89 -11.44 -12.70 8.32
N ARG A 90 -10.25 -12.34 8.83
CA ARG A 90 -10.06 -11.24 9.78
C ARG A 90 -10.13 -9.87 9.12
N ILE A 91 -9.76 -9.79 7.84
CA ILE A 91 -9.86 -8.58 7.03
C ILE A 91 -10.54 -8.91 5.70
N PHE A 92 -11.25 -7.94 5.13
CA PHE A 92 -11.81 -8.02 3.78
C PHE A 92 -10.98 -7.17 2.84
N VAL A 93 -10.35 -7.76 1.81
CA VAL A 93 -9.46 -7.02 0.91
C VAL A 93 -10.16 -6.70 -0.41
N ILE A 94 -10.06 -5.43 -0.82
CA ILE A 94 -10.42 -4.95 -2.15
C ILE A 94 -9.13 -4.61 -2.87
N ARG A 95 -8.86 -5.23 -4.02
CA ARG A 95 -7.64 -5.02 -4.80
C ARG A 95 -7.88 -5.28 -6.29
N PRO A 96 -7.09 -4.68 -7.20
CA PRO A 96 -7.18 -4.97 -8.63
C PRO A 96 -7.02 -6.47 -8.92
N GLU A 97 -7.88 -7.00 -9.79
CA GLU A 97 -7.80 -8.40 -10.23
C GLU A 97 -6.58 -8.64 -11.14
N ARG A 98 -6.12 -7.58 -11.83
CA ARG A 98 -5.04 -7.64 -12.81
C ARG A 98 -3.92 -6.67 -12.47
N PRO A 99 -2.69 -6.92 -12.96
CA PRO A 99 -1.58 -6.00 -12.74
C PRO A 99 -1.85 -4.60 -13.27
N VAL A 100 -1.74 -3.61 -12.38
CA VAL A 100 -1.88 -2.18 -12.73
C VAL A 100 -0.73 -1.75 -13.63
N ARG A 101 -1.05 -1.39 -14.88
CA ARG A 101 -0.07 -0.95 -15.90
C ARG A 101 0.19 0.56 -15.91
N VAL A 102 -0.63 1.33 -15.20
CA VAL A 102 -0.46 2.78 -15.04
C VAL A 102 0.82 3.07 -14.25
N SER A 103 1.67 3.94 -14.80
CA SER A 103 2.92 4.35 -14.15
C SER A 103 2.67 5.42 -13.08
N ARG A 104 3.64 5.61 -12.17
CA ARG A 104 3.53 6.60 -11.09
C ARG A 104 3.39 8.05 -11.59
N LEU A 105 3.96 8.35 -12.75
CA LEU A 105 3.93 9.69 -13.36
C LEU A 105 3.02 9.72 -14.60
N GLU A 106 2.06 8.78 -14.69
CA GLU A 106 1.12 8.71 -15.81
C GLU A 106 0.28 9.99 -15.90
N ARG A 107 0.10 10.49 -17.13
CA ARG A 107 -0.68 11.69 -17.44
C ARG A 107 -1.75 11.43 -18.50
N ASP A 108 -1.73 10.27 -19.14
CA ASP A 108 -2.75 9.88 -20.11
C ASP A 108 -4.09 9.68 -19.40
N LEU A 109 -5.01 10.62 -19.63
CA LEU A 109 -6.33 10.64 -19.04
C LEU A 109 -7.12 9.37 -19.36
N LYS A 110 -6.97 8.79 -20.56
CA LYS A 110 -7.72 7.58 -20.94
C LYS A 110 -7.27 6.39 -20.09
N LYS A 111 -5.96 6.25 -19.86
CA LYS A 111 -5.43 5.18 -18.99
C LYS A 111 -5.85 5.37 -17.53
N LEU A 112 -5.84 6.60 -17.04
CA LEU A 112 -6.28 6.92 -15.68
C LEU A 112 -7.77 6.64 -15.48
N GLN A 113 -8.61 7.04 -16.45
CA GLN A 113 -10.04 6.75 -16.45
C GLN A 113 -10.32 5.24 -16.52
N ALA A 114 -9.59 4.51 -17.35
CA ALA A 114 -9.71 3.06 -17.44
C ALA A 114 -9.38 2.37 -16.09
N LEU A 115 -8.28 2.77 -15.44
CA LEU A 115 -7.92 2.24 -14.11
C LEU A 115 -8.97 2.56 -13.05
N HIS A 116 -9.50 3.78 -13.07
CA HIS A 116 -10.58 4.18 -12.14
C HIS A 116 -11.85 3.34 -12.37
N GLN A 117 -12.23 3.14 -13.62
CA GLN A 117 -13.40 2.34 -13.98
C GLN A 117 -13.23 0.87 -13.57
N GLU A 118 -12.05 0.28 -13.77
CA GLU A 118 -11.71 -1.07 -13.29
C GLU A 118 -11.87 -1.19 -11.77
N GLY A 119 -11.42 -0.17 -11.01
CA GLY A 119 -11.59 -0.12 -9.57
C GLY A 119 -13.06 -0.06 -9.15
N ARG A 120 -13.89 0.72 -9.86
CA ARG A 120 -15.33 0.81 -9.63
C ARG A 120 -16.02 -0.53 -9.89
N GLU A 121 -15.74 -1.17 -11.01
CA GLU A 121 -16.30 -2.47 -11.38
C GLU A 121 -15.92 -3.55 -10.37
N THR A 122 -14.66 -3.56 -9.92
CA THR A 122 -14.17 -4.44 -8.85
C THR A 122 -14.98 -4.25 -7.56
N ALA A 123 -15.19 -3.00 -7.14
CA ALA A 123 -15.96 -2.70 -5.94
C ALA A 123 -17.43 -3.13 -6.06
N VAL A 124 -18.08 -2.89 -7.21
CA VAL A 124 -19.47 -3.34 -7.45
C VAL A 124 -19.56 -4.86 -7.41
N LYS A 125 -18.62 -5.57 -8.04
CA LYS A 125 -18.57 -7.05 -8.03
C LYS A 125 -18.43 -7.60 -6.61
N LEU A 126 -17.59 -6.96 -5.78
CA LEU A 126 -17.35 -7.38 -4.40
C LEU A 126 -18.42 -6.93 -3.41
N LEU A 127 -19.34 -6.05 -3.81
CA LEU A 127 -20.32 -5.43 -2.92
C LEU A 127 -21.19 -6.44 -2.15
N PRO A 128 -21.70 -7.54 -2.75
CA PRO A 128 -22.46 -8.54 -2.02
C PRO A 128 -21.64 -9.25 -0.94
N ALA A 129 -20.39 -9.62 -1.25
CA ALA A 129 -19.49 -10.26 -0.30
C ALA A 129 -19.07 -9.30 0.82
N LEU A 130 -18.83 -8.03 0.49
CA LEU A 130 -18.53 -6.99 1.46
C LEU A 130 -19.70 -6.77 2.43
N ARG A 131 -20.93 -6.71 1.93
CA ARG A 131 -22.15 -6.61 2.76
C ARG A 131 -22.29 -7.79 3.72
N SER A 132 -22.09 -9.01 3.22
CA SER A 132 -22.04 -10.21 4.05
C SER A 132 -20.97 -10.14 5.14
N TYR A 133 -19.75 -9.71 4.80
CA TYR A 133 -18.67 -9.51 5.76
C TYR A 133 -19.03 -8.46 6.83
N LEU A 134 -19.68 -7.37 6.44
CA LEU A 134 -20.09 -6.28 7.32
C LEU A 134 -21.39 -6.55 8.10
N GLU A 135 -22.10 -7.64 7.78
CA GLU A 135 -23.39 -8.02 8.37
C GLU A 135 -24.49 -6.95 8.13
N ILE A 136 -24.55 -6.39 6.92
CA ILE A 136 -25.55 -5.37 6.48
C ILE A 136 -26.24 -5.70 5.15
#